data_AF-A0A1H0KPP2-F1
#
_entry.id   AF-A0A1H0KPP2-F1
#
_cell.length_a   1.000
_cell.length_b   1.000
_cell.length_c   1.000
_cell.angle_alpha   90.00
_cell.angle_beta   90.00
_cell.angle_gamma   90.00
#
_symmetry.space_group_name_H-M   'P 1'
#
loop_
_entity.id
_entity.type
_entity.pdbx_description
1 polymer ?
#
loop_
_entity_poly.entity_id
_entity_poly.type
_entity_poly.pdbx_seq_one_letter_code
_entity_poly.pdbx_strand_id
1 'polypeptide(L)'
;MLAGYRVRFVSVMQLIQELQLAEMEYRLPRFLKSWNKYELVILDELGYVPLGEGGKLLFQFISGRYEQGSLIITSNLEFSRWVDVFGDPALTTALLERLTHHSHILLFDGDSYRFRQTLGGRGKEAPHEHVKNED
;
A
#
# COMPACT_ATOMS: atom_id res chain seq x y z
N MET A 1 -28.35 7.67 -8.58
CA MET A 1 -27.12 8.08 -9.28
C MET A 1 -25.96 7.57 -8.44
N LEU A 2 -25.16 6.61 -8.93
CA LEU A 2 -23.88 6.30 -8.28
C LEU A 2 -23.06 7.59 -8.33
N ALA A 3 -22.67 8.14 -7.18
CA ALA A 3 -21.85 9.34 -7.12
C ALA A 3 -20.55 9.06 -7.88
N GLY A 4 -20.39 9.63 -9.08
CA GLY A 4 -19.36 9.26 -10.05
C GLY A 4 -17.98 9.77 -9.69
N TYR A 5 -17.42 9.29 -8.58
CA TYR A 5 -16.05 9.60 -8.17
C TYR A 5 -15.04 8.86 -9.06
N ARG A 6 -14.02 9.58 -9.53
CA ARG A 6 -12.88 9.02 -10.25
C ARG A 6 -11.89 8.48 -9.25
N VAL A 7 -11.83 7.16 -9.18
CA VAL A 7 -10.92 6.42 -8.30
C VAL A 7 -9.79 5.82 -9.13
N ARG A 8 -8.57 5.85 -8.60
CA ARG A 8 -7.42 5.17 -9.21
C ARG A 8 -6.75 4.25 -8.19
N PHE A 9 -6.58 2.99 -8.57
CA PHE A 9 -5.76 2.02 -7.85
C PHE A 9 -4.41 1.88 -8.56
N VAL A 10 -3.31 1.82 -7.80
CA VAL A 10 -1.95 1.62 -8.32
C VAL A 10 -1.07 1.01 -7.22
N SER A 11 -0.15 0.11 -7.57
CA SER A 11 0.88 -0.32 -6.62
C SER A 11 1.92 0.79 -6.45
N VAL A 12 2.50 0.90 -5.26
CA VAL A 12 3.53 1.91 -4.99
C VAL A 12 4.71 1.79 -5.95
N MET A 13 5.16 0.57 -6.25
CA MET A 13 6.27 0.34 -7.17
C MET A 13 5.95 0.80 -8.59
N GLN A 14 4.73 0.56 -9.09
CA GLN A 14 4.32 1.05 -10.40
C GLN A 14 4.30 2.58 -10.41
N LEU A 15 3.73 3.22 -9.39
CA LEU A 15 3.69 4.68 -9.32
C LEU A 15 5.09 5.29 -9.32
N ILE A 16 6.03 4.69 -8.58
CA ILE A 16 7.42 5.16 -8.54
C ILE A 16 8.08 5.07 -9.92
N GLN A 17 7.90 3.98 -10.65
CA GLN A 17 8.42 3.85 -12.01
C GLN A 17 7.86 4.93 -12.94
N GLU A 18 6.55 5.21 -12.86
CA GLU A 18 5.90 6.26 -13.64
C GLU A 18 6.42 7.67 -13.25
N LEU A 19 6.65 7.91 -11.96
CA LEU A 19 7.22 9.17 -11.45
C LEU A 19 8.66 9.37 -11.90
N GLN A 20 9.49 8.33 -11.82
CA GLN A 20 10.89 8.37 -12.25
C GLN A 20 10.98 8.63 -13.75
N LEU A 21 10.16 7.95 -14.55
CA LEU A 21 10.09 8.21 -15.99
C LEU A 21 9.63 9.64 -16.27
N ALA A 22 8.63 10.14 -15.55
CA ALA A 22 8.18 11.53 -15.68
C ALA A 22 9.25 12.56 -15.30
N GLU A 23 10.08 12.26 -14.31
CA GLU A 23 11.23 13.09 -13.92
C GLU A 23 12.31 13.09 -14.99
N MET A 24 12.71 11.91 -15.50
CA MET A 24 13.70 11.78 -16.58
C MET A 24 13.27 12.51 -17.87
N GLU A 25 11.96 12.55 -18.13
CA GLU A 25 11.36 13.23 -19.28
C GLU A 25 11.01 14.70 -18.99
N TYR A 26 11.45 15.27 -17.86
CA TYR A 26 11.21 16.65 -17.44
C TYR A 26 9.72 17.06 -17.40
N ARG A 27 8.83 16.09 -17.21
CA ARG A 27 7.37 16.27 -17.18
C ARG A 27 6.74 15.99 -15.82
N LEU A 28 7.55 15.78 -14.77
CA LEU A 28 7.08 15.48 -13.42
C LEU A 28 5.99 16.45 -12.92
N PRO A 29 6.12 17.79 -13.04
CA PRO A 29 5.07 18.70 -12.57
C PRO A 29 3.72 18.50 -13.29
N ARG A 30 3.76 18.26 -14.60
CA ARG A 30 2.55 17.99 -15.41
C ARG A 30 1.97 16.62 -15.03
N PHE A 31 2.82 15.63 -14.82
CA PHE A 31 2.41 14.30 -14.39
C PHE A 31 1.69 14.37 -13.05
N LEU A 32 2.30 14.96 -12.01
CA LEU A 32 1.69 15.15 -10.68
C LEU A 32 0.33 15.86 -10.78
N LYS A 33 0.25 16.97 -11.52
CA LYS A 33 -1.01 17.71 -11.72
C LYS A 33 -2.11 16.86 -12.39
N SER A 34 -1.74 15.92 -13.26
CA SER A 34 -2.70 15.06 -13.93
C SER A 34 -3.45 14.11 -12.99
N TRP A 35 -2.91 13.86 -11.79
CA TRP A 35 -3.53 13.04 -10.75
C TRP A 35 -4.58 13.78 -9.91
N ASN A 36 -4.63 15.11 -9.98
CA ASN A 36 -5.65 15.91 -9.28
C ASN A 36 -7.07 15.65 -9.80
N LYS A 37 -7.20 15.00 -10.96
CA LYS A 37 -8.49 14.55 -11.48
C LYS A 37 -9.07 13.38 -10.68
N TYR A 38 -8.30 12.68 -9.84
CA TYR A 38 -8.81 11.56 -9.05
C TYR A 38 -9.16 12.03 -7.64
N GLU A 39 -10.43 11.89 -7.28
CA GLU A 39 -10.92 12.23 -5.95
C GLU A 39 -10.39 11.24 -4.90
N LEU A 40 -10.12 9.98 -5.28
CA LEU A 40 -9.46 8.97 -4.45
C LEU A 40 -8.34 8.26 -5.22
N VAL A 41 -7.18 8.13 -4.59
CA VAL A 41 -6.10 7.26 -5.05
C VAL A 41 -5.80 6.21 -3.98
N ILE A 42 -5.74 4.95 -4.40
CA ILE A 42 -5.37 3.81 -3.56
C ILE A 42 -3.95 3.41 -3.95
N LEU A 43 -3.02 3.57 -3.01
CA LEU A 43 -1.63 3.15 -3.11
C LEU A 43 -1.47 1.80 -2.41
N ASP A 44 -1.27 0.75 -3.19
CA ASP A 44 -1.16 -0.60 -2.67
C ASP A 44 0.30 -1.02 -2.49
N GLU A 45 0.56 -1.85 -1.47
CA GLU A 45 1.84 -2.52 -1.23
C GLU A 45 3.02 -1.57 -0.91
N LEU A 46 2.80 -0.54 -0.07
CA LEU A 46 3.93 0.22 0.50
C LEU A 46 4.67 -0.66 1.51
N GLY A 47 5.83 -1.22 1.12
CA GLY A 47 6.49 -2.26 1.90
C GLY A 47 8.01 -2.29 1.81
N TYR A 48 8.60 -3.41 2.24
CA TYR A 48 10.01 -3.65 2.58
C TYR A 48 11.08 -3.32 1.53
N VAL A 49 10.74 -2.85 0.33
CA VAL A 49 11.73 -2.53 -0.71
C VAL A 49 12.16 -1.07 -0.52
N PRO A 50 13.46 -0.79 -0.27
CA PRO A 50 13.96 0.58 -0.24
C PRO A 50 13.70 1.26 -1.59
N LEU A 51 13.12 2.47 -1.55
CA LEU A 51 12.71 3.17 -2.76
C LEU A 51 13.84 3.94 -3.45
N GLY A 52 14.98 4.11 -2.78
CA GLY A 52 16.08 4.96 -3.26
C GLY A 52 15.59 6.37 -3.58
N GLU A 53 15.99 6.90 -4.74
CA GLU A 53 15.53 8.21 -5.23
C GLU A 53 14.00 8.28 -5.43
N GLY A 54 13.34 7.13 -5.64
CA GLY A 54 11.88 7.04 -5.74
C GLY A 54 11.13 7.49 -4.49
N GLY A 55 11.77 7.44 -3.32
CA GLY A 55 11.17 7.89 -2.05
C GLY A 55 10.85 9.39 -2.06
N LYS A 56 11.74 10.22 -2.62
CA LYS A 56 11.53 11.67 -2.77
C LYS A 56 10.39 11.98 -3.72
N LEU A 57 10.27 11.23 -4.81
CA LEU A 57 9.19 11.37 -5.78
C LEU A 57 7.84 10.97 -5.19
N LEU A 58 7.79 9.86 -4.45
CA LEU A 58 6.59 9.43 -3.75
C LEU A 58 6.17 10.45 -2.67
N PHE A 59 7.13 11.02 -1.95
CA PHE A 59 6.88 12.12 -1.02
C PHE A 59 6.24 13.33 -1.72
N GLN A 60 6.76 13.75 -2.87
CA GLN A 60 6.17 14.85 -3.65
C GLN A 60 4.74 14.52 -4.08
N PHE A 61 4.49 13.29 -4.51
CA PHE A 61 3.15 12.83 -4.88
C PHE A 61 2.17 12.88 -3.70
N ILE A 62 2.54 12.29 -2.55
CA ILE A 62 1.67 12.25 -1.37
C ILE A 62 1.46 13.66 -0.82
N SER A 63 2.51 14.47 -0.74
CA SER A 63 2.43 15.87 -0.30
C SER A 63 1.55 16.73 -1.20
N GLY A 64 1.58 16.50 -2.53
CA GLY A 64 0.70 17.21 -3.46
C GLY A 64 -0.77 16.84 -3.32
N ARG A 65 -1.09 15.71 -2.69
CA ARG A 65 -2.47 15.27 -2.42
C ARG A 65 -2.96 15.62 -1.02
N TYR A 66 -2.06 15.91 -0.08
CA TYR A 66 -2.41 16.37 1.26
C TYR A 66 -3.36 17.58 1.17
N GLU A 67 -4.53 17.49 1.82
CA GLU A 67 -5.62 18.48 1.77
C GLU A 67 -6.21 18.77 0.37
N GLN A 68 -5.80 18.05 -0.67
CA GLN A 68 -6.26 18.24 -2.06
C GLN A 68 -7.02 17.03 -2.63
N GLY A 69 -6.78 15.83 -2.13
CA GLY A 69 -7.50 14.62 -2.53
C GLY A 69 -7.24 13.43 -1.62
N SER A 70 -8.20 12.51 -1.51
CA SER A 70 -8.11 11.40 -0.58
C SER A 70 -7.09 10.35 -1.01
N LEU A 71 -6.48 9.71 -0.03
CA LEU A 71 -5.54 8.60 -0.16
C LEU A 71 -5.99 7.41 0.70
N ILE A 72 -5.87 6.21 0.14
CA ILE A 72 -5.80 4.96 0.91
C ILE A 72 -4.41 4.39 0.64
N ILE A 73 -3.70 4.00 1.69
CA ILE A 73 -2.39 3.37 1.59
C ILE A 73 -2.48 2.03 2.29
N THR A 74 -2.05 0.96 1.62
CA THR A 74 -1.87 -0.35 2.26
C THR A 74 -0.38 -0.56 2.51
N SER A 75 -0.07 -1.09 3.70
CA SER A 75 1.29 -1.40 4.09
C SER A 75 1.30 -2.61 5.00
N ASN A 76 2.32 -3.45 4.86
CA ASN A 76 2.65 -4.53 5.78
C ASN A 76 3.78 -4.11 6.76
N LEU A 77 4.06 -2.81 6.85
CA LEU A 77 5.03 -2.22 7.75
C LEU A 77 4.34 -1.31 8.75
N GLU A 78 4.77 -1.40 10.00
CA GLU A 78 4.55 -0.35 10.99
C GLU A 78 5.24 0.95 10.54
N PHE A 79 4.68 2.10 10.93
CA PHE A 79 5.23 3.42 10.57
C PHE A 79 6.69 3.62 11.02
N SER A 80 7.10 2.99 12.12
CA SER A 80 8.49 2.99 12.61
C SER A 80 9.49 2.48 11.57
N ARG A 81 9.07 1.57 10.68
CA ARG A 81 9.91 0.96 9.63
C ARG A 81 9.83 1.68 8.29
N TRP A 82 9.04 2.73 8.17
CA TRP A 82 8.96 3.48 6.91
C TRP A 82 10.28 4.21 6.62
N VAL A 83 11.10 4.48 7.63
CA VAL A 83 12.45 5.05 7.44
C VAL A 83 13.34 4.12 6.60
N ASP A 84 13.17 2.80 6.72
CA ASP A 84 13.92 1.81 5.93
C ASP A 84 13.50 1.83 4.44
N VAL A 85 12.27 2.26 4.18
CA VAL A 85 11.68 2.35 2.83
C VAL A 85 12.08 3.67 2.15
N PHE A 86 11.97 4.79 2.88
CA PHE A 86 12.23 6.13 2.33
C PHE A 86 13.70 6.57 2.46
N GLY A 87 14.49 5.96 3.35
CA GLY A 87 15.93 6.20 3.52
C GLY A 87 16.31 7.50 4.24
N ASP A 88 15.37 8.43 4.41
CA ASP A 88 15.61 9.72 5.09
C ASP A 88 14.62 9.88 6.27
N PRO A 89 15.11 9.93 7.53
CA PRO A 89 14.27 10.09 8.71
C PRO A 89 13.44 11.38 8.73
N ALA A 90 14.00 12.50 8.28
CA ALA A 90 13.31 13.79 8.27
C ALA A 90 12.18 13.80 7.23
N LEU A 91 12.46 13.29 6.03
CA LEU A 91 11.45 13.12 4.98
C LEU A 91 10.34 12.16 5.42
N THR A 92 10.70 11.04 6.04
CA THR A 92 9.74 10.05 6.56
C THR A 92 8.84 10.66 7.63
N THR A 93 9.42 11.40 8.58
CA THR A 93 8.66 12.08 9.63
C THR A 93 7.67 13.08 9.03
N ALA A 94 8.15 13.94 8.12
CA ALA A 94 7.31 14.92 7.44
C ALA A 94 6.18 14.26 6.63
N LEU A 95 6.42 13.08 6.04
CA LEU A 95 5.40 12.31 5.34
C LEU A 95 4.33 11.78 6.31
N LEU A 96 4.77 11.15 7.41
CA LEU A 96 3.89 10.56 8.41
C LEU A 96 3.01 11.63 9.08
N GLU A 97 3.56 12.82 9.37
CA GLU A 97 2.76 13.95 9.88
C GLU A 97 1.59 14.29 8.95
N ARG A 98 1.85 14.40 7.64
CA ARG A 98 0.81 14.70 6.64
C ARG A 98 -0.22 13.58 6.52
N LEU A 99 0.22 12.32 6.54
CA LEU A 99 -0.68 11.17 6.43
C LEU A 99 -1.53 10.96 7.69
N THR A 100 -1.00 11.25 8.87
CA THR A 100 -1.68 10.97 10.15
C THR A 100 -2.59 12.12 10.62
N HIS A 101 -2.42 13.34 10.09
CA HIS A 101 -3.22 14.49 10.51
C HIS A 101 -4.72 14.35 10.20
N HIS A 102 -5.07 13.84 9.01
CA HIS A 102 -6.46 13.66 8.56
C HIS A 102 -6.71 12.24 8.04
N SER A 103 -6.50 11.24 8.88
CA SER A 103 -6.70 9.84 8.49
C SER A 103 -7.36 8.98 9.55
N HIS A 104 -7.85 7.84 9.08
CA HIS A 104 -8.25 6.71 9.90
C HIS A 104 -7.18 5.62 9.73
N ILE A 105 -6.53 5.25 10.83
CA ILE A 105 -5.55 4.17 10.84
C ILE A 105 -6.27 2.87 11.17
N LEU A 106 -6.26 1.93 10.23
CA LEU A 106 -6.82 0.60 10.42
C LEU A 106 -5.67 -0.39 10.60
N LEU A 107 -5.55 -0.93 11.81
CA LEU A 107 -4.60 -1.98 12.12
C LEU A 107 -5.29 -3.33 11.89
N PHE A 108 -4.69 -4.14 11.03
CA PHE A 108 -5.17 -5.49 10.75
C PHE A 108 -4.25 -6.49 11.44
N ASP A 109 -4.82 -7.23 12.38
CA ASP A 109 -4.17 -8.34 13.08
C ASP A 109 -4.89 -9.66 12.74
N GLY A 110 -4.13 -10.74 12.69
CA GLY A 110 -4.62 -12.09 12.43
C GLY A 110 -3.99 -12.81 11.23
N ASP A 111 -4.28 -14.10 11.14
CA ASP A 111 -3.65 -14.98 10.14
C ASP A 111 -3.96 -14.56 8.71
N SER A 112 -2.95 -14.74 7.84
CA SER A 112 -3.09 -14.57 6.40
C SER A 112 -4.28 -15.36 5.87
N TYR A 113 -5.24 -14.65 5.29
CA TYR A 113 -6.39 -15.27 4.65
C TYR A 113 -5.95 -16.21 3.51
N ARG A 114 -4.91 -15.83 2.76
CA ARG A 114 -4.31 -16.66 1.69
C ARG A 114 -3.78 -17.98 2.26
N PHE A 115 -3.14 -17.93 3.42
CA PHE A 115 -2.63 -19.12 4.10
C PHE A 115 -3.77 -20.05 4.55
N ARG A 116 -4.85 -19.50 5.12
CA ARG A 116 -6.04 -20.27 5.49
C ARG A 116 -6.71 -20.95 4.29
N GLN A 117 -6.75 -20.30 3.13
CA GLN A 117 -7.30 -20.90 1.91
C GLN A 117 -6.45 -22.08 1.40
N THR A 118 -5.12 -21.97 1.46
CA THR A 118 -4.20 -23.05 1.06
C THR A 118 -4.30 -24.26 1.99
N LEU A 119 -4.48 -24.05 3.30
CA LEU A 119 -4.69 -25.13 4.28
C LEU A 119 -6.10 -25.73 4.21
N GLY A 120 -7.13 -24.91 3.99
CA GLY A 120 -8.53 -25.35 3.89
C GLY A 120 -8.83 -26.25 2.69
N GLY A 121 -7.94 -26.32 1.70
CA GLY A 121 -8.03 -27.25 0.56
C GLY A 121 -7.39 -28.62 0.80
N ARG A 122 -6.66 -28.82 1.91
CA ARG A 122 -6.00 -30.09 2.27
C ARG A 122 -6.25 -30.41 3.75
N GLY A 123 -7.41 -30.96 4.06
CA GLY A 123 -7.68 -31.39 5.44
C GLY A 123 -9.15 -31.66 5.77
N LYS A 124 -9.81 -32.56 5.03
CA LYS A 124 -10.98 -33.30 5.51
C LYS A 124 -10.93 -34.76 5.06
N GLU A 125 -9.82 -35.43 5.36
CA GLU A 125 -9.80 -36.90 5.50
C GLU A 125 -8.97 -37.20 6.74
N ALA A 126 -9.64 -37.25 7.89
CA ALA A 126 -9.08 -37.94 9.05
C ALA A 126 -9.17 -39.45 8.74
N PRO A 127 -8.14 -40.25 9.03
CA PRO A 127 -8.22 -41.69 8.82
C PRO A 127 -9.32 -42.25 9.73
N HIS A 128 -10.25 -42.99 9.15
CA HIS A 128 -11.19 -43.81 9.90
C HIS A 128 -10.40 -44.84 10.73
N GLU A 129 -10.35 -44.65 12.05
CA GLU A 129 -10.02 -45.72 12.99
C GLU A 129 -11.00 -46.88 12.78
N HIS A 130 -10.52 -47.97 12.18
CA HIS A 130 -11.17 -49.26 12.31
C HIS A 130 -10.72 -49.87 13.64
N VAL A 131 -11.54 -49.67 14.67
CA VAL A 131 -11.53 -50.56 15.84
C VAL A 131 -12.04 -51.91 15.36
N LYS A 132 -11.13 -52.87 15.16
CA LYS A 132 -11.48 -54.30 15.17
C LYS A 132 -11.38 -54.79 16.61
N ASN A 133 -12.55 -55.06 17.19
CA ASN A 133 -12.70 -55.97 18.32
C ASN A 133 -12.60 -57.41 17.78
N GLU A 134 -11.85 -58.27 18.49
CA GLU A 134 -11.77 -59.74 18.49
C GLU A 134 -10.44 -60.04 19.25
N ASP A 135 -10.36 -60.72 20.39
CA ASP A 135 -11.22 -61.64 21.15
C ASP A 135 -11.03 -61.45 22.67
#